data_AF-A0AAE3W717-F1
#
_entry.id   AF-A0AAE3W717-F1
#
_cell.length_a   1.000
_cell.length_b   1.000
_cell.length_c   1.000
_cell.angle_alpha   90.00
_cell.angle_beta   90.00
_cell.angle_gamma   90.00
#
_symmetry.space_group_name_H-M   'P 1'
#
loop_
_entity.id
_entity.type
_entity.pdbx_description
1 polymer ?
#
loop_
_entity_poly.entity_id
_entity_poly.type
_entity_poly.pdbx_seq_one_letter_code
_entity_poly.pdbx_strand_id
1 'polypeptide(L)'
;MGAKRDKLSVAGVVGALGVVFGDIGTSPIYTLQTVFNPADPHPVPLTEENLFGVVSTIFWSVMLIVTLTYVTLVMRINNDGEGGIMALITLLRRGEAARGRKTAVALAVLGLFGAALFFGDSMITPAISVLSAVEGVKVVSPGLEELIIPITAVIIVVLFAVQRFGTNAVGRLFGPITISWFLAIGICGLGGIAQRPDILRALSPTYAIGFLAGHFHIAFFALAAIVLAVTGAEALYADMGHFGRRAIAFGWLGLVLPASTLSYLGQGALLLADPGTLSSPFFLLVPGWGRLPMVLLATAATVIAAQAVITGAYSVANQAGQLGYLPRLRVAHTSESTMGQIYVPWINWVLMVSVLTLVFAFRSSAALAYAFGMAVVGTITITTLLFFYLAHTRWGVPAWLAATGATLLIAVDLLFVGANLTKLVHGAWLPLIIGLIAFTVMTTWQRGRQIVTAERDRAEGPLREFVAELHARRPVRVPGTAVFLNRGKQTAPLALRANVEHNRVLHEKVVILSIQTLPVPRVPDAERIEIDDLGAVGEGITHVNVRFGYIEKPDVPAVLRLITADRTEVDDASYFLSKIELVRGPAHTMAAWRKRLFIATAHITADAAEYFGLPRHRTVIMGSRIEV
;
A
#
# COMPACT_ATOMS: atom_id res chain seq x y z
N MET A 1 -2.91 26.54 0.66
CA MET A 1 -1.51 26.31 0.21
C MET A 1 -1.56 25.58 -1.13
N GLY A 2 -0.88 26.12 -2.14
CA GLY A 2 -1.14 25.83 -3.56
C GLY A 2 -0.88 24.39 -3.98
N ALA A 3 -1.78 23.85 -4.81
CA ALA A 3 -1.54 22.63 -5.57
C ALA A 3 -0.23 22.78 -6.35
N LYS A 4 0.81 22.01 -5.98
CA LYS A 4 2.02 21.89 -6.80
C LYS A 4 1.56 21.55 -8.22
N ARG A 5 1.77 22.47 -9.17
CA ARG A 5 1.51 22.22 -10.59
C ARG A 5 2.29 20.97 -10.98
N ASP A 6 1.55 19.92 -11.36
CA ASP A 6 2.03 18.65 -11.90
C ASP A 6 2.77 18.93 -13.23
N LYS A 7 4.00 19.45 -13.15
CA LYS A 7 4.86 19.76 -14.30
C LYS A 7 5.47 18.46 -14.77
N LEU A 8 5.12 18.05 -15.99
CA LEU A 8 5.73 16.91 -16.65
C LEU A 8 7.24 17.17 -16.78
N SER A 9 8.05 16.26 -16.24
CA SER A 9 9.51 16.28 -16.41
C SER A 9 9.98 14.93 -16.92
N VAL A 10 11.01 14.92 -17.76
CA VAL A 10 11.60 13.68 -18.29
C VAL A 10 12.07 12.79 -17.14
N ALA A 11 12.70 13.38 -16.11
CA ALA A 11 13.11 12.66 -14.90
C ALA A 11 11.91 12.03 -14.17
N GLY A 12 10.76 12.72 -14.10
CA GLY A 12 9.53 12.18 -13.52
C GLY A 12 8.96 11.00 -14.30
N VAL A 13 8.99 11.06 -15.64
CA VAL A 13 8.54 9.95 -16.50
C VAL A 13 9.48 8.75 -16.37
N VAL A 14 10.81 8.96 -16.40
CA VAL A 14 11.79 7.89 -16.22
C VAL A 14 11.69 7.27 -14.83
N GLY A 15 11.45 8.07 -13.79
CA GLY A 15 11.18 7.60 -12.44
C GLY A 15 9.91 6.75 -12.36
N ALA A 16 8.82 7.23 -12.98
CA ALA A 16 7.56 6.48 -13.06
C ALA A 16 7.74 5.15 -13.81
N LEU A 17 8.45 5.16 -14.94
CA LEU A 17 8.83 3.95 -15.70
C LEU A 17 9.63 2.98 -14.84
N GLY A 18 10.56 3.47 -14.03
CA GLY A 18 11.40 2.64 -13.18
C GLY A 18 10.68 1.98 -12.01
N VAL A 19 9.59 2.54 -11.51
CA VAL A 19 8.94 2.05 -10.28
C VAL A 19 7.53 1.56 -10.52
N VAL A 20 6.69 2.33 -11.21
CA VAL A 20 5.24 2.11 -11.22
C VAL A 20 4.81 0.94 -12.10
N PHE A 21 5.55 0.68 -13.19
CA PHE A 21 5.11 -0.25 -14.24
C PHE A 21 5.74 -1.63 -14.16
N GLY A 22 6.54 -1.92 -13.13
CA GLY A 22 7.21 -3.21 -13.02
C GLY A 22 6.20 -4.37 -12.94
N ASP A 23 5.16 -4.25 -12.11
CA ASP A 23 4.17 -5.31 -11.91
C ASP A 23 3.47 -5.69 -13.23
N ILE A 24 2.69 -4.76 -13.79
CA ILE A 24 1.99 -4.95 -15.07
C ILE A 24 2.94 -5.27 -16.24
N GLY A 25 4.16 -4.75 -16.19
CA GLY A 25 5.18 -4.95 -17.23
C GLY A 25 5.79 -6.34 -17.24
N THR A 26 5.63 -7.11 -16.17
CA THR A 26 6.16 -8.48 -16.04
C THR A 26 5.12 -9.56 -16.31
N SER A 27 3.83 -9.21 -16.32
CA SER A 27 2.72 -10.10 -16.72
C SER A 27 2.91 -10.84 -18.06
N PRO A 28 3.56 -10.26 -19.10
CA PRO A 28 3.80 -10.98 -20.35
C PRO A 28 4.66 -12.24 -20.21
N ILE A 29 5.41 -12.40 -19.10
CA ILE A 29 6.26 -13.58 -18.86
C ILE A 29 5.41 -14.84 -18.71
N TYR A 30 4.26 -14.75 -18.04
CA TYR A 30 3.48 -15.91 -17.59
C TYR A 30 2.03 -15.96 -18.07
N THR A 31 1.44 -14.86 -18.56
CA THR A 31 -0.01 -14.80 -18.85
C THR A 31 -0.44 -15.82 -19.93
N LEU A 32 0.16 -15.78 -21.13
CA LEU A 32 -0.26 -16.68 -22.23
C LEU A 32 0.01 -18.15 -21.91
N GLN A 33 1.17 -18.43 -21.30
CA GLN A 33 1.50 -19.77 -20.81
C GLN A 33 0.44 -20.28 -19.83
N THR A 34 -0.04 -19.43 -18.93
CA THR A 34 -1.07 -19.81 -17.96
C THR A 34 -2.43 -20.05 -18.61
N VAL A 35 -2.85 -19.19 -19.55
CA VAL A 35 -4.15 -19.34 -20.24
C VAL A 35 -4.25 -20.67 -20.97
N PHE A 36 -3.20 -21.04 -21.70
CA PHE A 36 -3.18 -22.26 -22.51
C PHE A 36 -2.59 -23.47 -21.79
N ASN A 37 -2.34 -23.39 -20.47
CA ASN A 37 -1.73 -24.48 -19.72
C ASN A 37 -2.63 -25.73 -19.75
N PRO A 38 -2.19 -26.87 -20.32
CA PRO A 38 -2.98 -28.10 -20.37
C PRO A 38 -3.27 -28.70 -18.99
N ALA A 39 -2.47 -28.32 -17.97
CA ALA A 39 -2.67 -28.74 -16.59
C ALA A 39 -3.67 -27.85 -15.83
N ASP A 40 -4.21 -26.78 -16.43
CA ASP A 40 -5.30 -26.01 -15.81
C ASP A 40 -6.52 -26.92 -15.61
N PRO A 41 -7.20 -26.84 -14.46
CA PRO A 41 -8.46 -27.56 -14.24
C PRO A 41 -9.49 -27.36 -15.37
N HIS A 42 -9.45 -26.20 -16.02
CA HIS A 42 -10.35 -25.79 -17.09
C HIS A 42 -9.50 -25.31 -18.30
N PRO A 43 -8.83 -26.24 -19.01
CA PRO A 43 -7.82 -25.88 -19.99
C PRO A 43 -8.46 -25.26 -21.24
N VAL A 44 -7.83 -24.21 -21.76
CA VAL A 44 -8.20 -23.60 -23.03
C VAL A 44 -7.44 -24.32 -24.15
N PRO A 45 -8.12 -25.00 -25.10
CA PRO A 45 -7.44 -25.64 -26.20
C PRO A 45 -6.72 -24.61 -27.08
N LEU A 46 -5.46 -24.88 -27.43
CA LEU A 46 -4.69 -24.04 -28.33
C LEU A 46 -5.15 -24.26 -29.79
N THR A 47 -6.23 -23.59 -30.17
CA THR A 47 -6.69 -23.48 -31.56
C THR A 47 -6.47 -22.06 -32.07
N GLU A 48 -6.41 -21.87 -33.38
CA GLU A 48 -6.27 -20.54 -33.98
C GLU A 48 -7.38 -19.59 -33.50
N GLU A 49 -8.63 -20.05 -33.52
CA GLU A 49 -9.78 -19.26 -33.04
C GLU A 49 -9.64 -18.84 -31.57
N ASN A 50 -9.30 -19.78 -30.68
CA ASN A 50 -9.12 -19.48 -29.26
C ASN A 50 -7.93 -18.54 -29.03
N LEU A 51 -6.86 -18.67 -29.82
CA LEU A 51 -5.68 -17.83 -29.71
C LEU A 51 -5.97 -16.39 -30.09
N PHE A 52 -6.66 -16.16 -31.22
CA PHE A 52 -7.13 -14.82 -31.60
C PHE A 52 -8.09 -14.24 -30.54
N GLY A 53 -9.02 -15.07 -30.04
CA GLY A 53 -9.96 -14.70 -28.98
C GLY A 53 -9.25 -14.27 -27.69
N VAL A 54 -8.32 -15.08 -27.19
CA VAL A 54 -7.55 -14.81 -25.96
C VAL A 54 -6.69 -13.56 -26.10
N VAL A 55 -5.91 -13.43 -27.17
CA VAL A 55 -5.03 -12.26 -27.37
C VAL A 55 -5.86 -10.98 -27.49
N SER A 56 -7.01 -11.04 -28.17
CA SER A 56 -7.96 -9.93 -28.26
C SER A 56 -8.53 -9.56 -26.89
N THR A 57 -8.98 -10.55 -26.11
CA THR A 57 -9.51 -10.33 -24.76
C THR A 57 -8.46 -9.77 -23.83
N ILE A 58 -7.20 -10.22 -23.89
CA ILE A 58 -6.08 -9.62 -23.13
C ILE A 58 -5.95 -8.13 -23.47
N PHE A 59 -5.85 -7.79 -24.75
CA PHE A 59 -5.68 -6.41 -25.19
C PHE A 59 -6.84 -5.52 -24.73
N TRP A 60 -8.09 -5.93 -24.97
CA TRP A 60 -9.25 -5.15 -24.59
C TRP A 60 -9.47 -5.07 -23.08
N SER A 61 -9.07 -6.09 -22.32
CA SER A 61 -9.08 -6.03 -20.86
C SER A 61 -8.09 -5.00 -20.33
N VAL A 62 -6.87 -4.95 -20.88
CA VAL A 62 -5.87 -3.91 -20.55
C VAL A 62 -6.40 -2.52 -20.93
N MET A 63 -7.06 -2.39 -22.08
CA MET A 63 -7.64 -1.11 -22.50
C MET A 63 -8.79 -0.65 -21.60
N LEU A 64 -9.70 -1.54 -21.19
CA LEU A 64 -10.85 -1.19 -20.37
C LEU A 64 -10.49 -0.98 -18.90
N ILE A 65 -9.73 -1.91 -18.31
CA ILE A 65 -9.38 -1.87 -16.88
C ILE A 65 -8.26 -0.85 -16.68
N VAL A 66 -7.12 -1.04 -17.33
CA VAL A 66 -5.93 -0.24 -17.01
C VAL A 66 -6.01 1.15 -17.65
N THR A 67 -6.23 1.23 -18.96
CA THR A 67 -6.20 2.52 -19.67
C THR A 67 -7.44 3.38 -19.39
N LEU A 68 -8.64 2.83 -19.56
CA LEU A 68 -9.88 3.57 -19.37
C LEU A 68 -10.20 3.75 -17.88
N THR A 69 -10.30 2.65 -17.11
CA THR A 69 -10.72 2.75 -15.70
C THR A 69 -9.65 3.40 -14.84
N TYR A 70 -8.41 2.91 -14.84
CA TYR A 70 -7.39 3.45 -13.95
C TYR A 70 -6.79 4.77 -14.44
N VAL A 71 -6.11 4.75 -15.58
CA VAL A 71 -5.32 5.88 -16.07
C VAL A 71 -6.21 7.08 -16.43
N THR A 72 -7.36 6.84 -17.07
CA THR A 72 -8.23 7.93 -17.55
C THR A 72 -9.20 8.42 -16.48
N LEU A 73 -9.79 7.51 -15.69
CA LEU A 73 -10.86 7.82 -14.73
C LEU A 73 -10.35 7.89 -13.28
N VAL A 74 -9.99 6.77 -12.66
CA VAL A 74 -9.71 6.66 -11.21
C VAL A 74 -8.60 7.60 -10.75
N MET A 75 -7.50 7.71 -11.51
CA MET A 75 -6.38 8.61 -11.17
C MET A 75 -6.76 10.10 -11.13
N ARG A 76 -7.95 10.50 -11.63
CA ARG A 76 -8.45 11.88 -11.47
C ARG A 76 -8.92 12.17 -10.05
N ILE A 77 -9.32 11.16 -9.28
CA ILE A 77 -9.69 11.31 -7.88
C ILE A 77 -8.44 11.12 -7.04
N ASN A 78 -8.05 12.17 -6.32
CA ASN A 78 -6.92 12.14 -5.39
C ASN A 78 -7.25 12.91 -4.10
N ASN A 79 -6.50 12.59 -3.05
CA ASN A 79 -6.52 13.30 -1.78
C ASN A 79 -5.16 13.95 -1.55
N ASP A 80 -5.06 15.27 -1.76
CA ASP A 80 -3.83 16.04 -1.60
C ASP A 80 -2.65 15.53 -2.46
N GLY A 81 -2.96 14.98 -3.65
CA GLY A 81 -1.99 14.38 -4.58
C GLY A 81 -1.80 12.87 -4.41
N GLU A 82 -2.20 12.30 -3.28
CA GLU A 82 -2.15 10.85 -3.03
C GLU A 82 -3.30 10.11 -3.72
N GLY A 83 -2.99 8.92 -4.24
CA GLY A 83 -3.95 7.99 -4.83
C GLY A 83 -4.11 6.71 -4.02
N GLY A 84 -4.72 5.70 -4.65
CA GLY A 84 -4.99 4.42 -4.01
C GLY A 84 -6.32 4.37 -3.25
N ILE A 85 -6.72 3.16 -2.88
CA ILE A 85 -7.99 2.90 -2.18
C ILE A 85 -8.11 3.65 -0.84
N MET A 86 -6.99 3.85 -0.15
CA MET A 86 -6.93 4.58 1.12
C MET A 86 -7.20 6.10 0.95
N ALA A 87 -6.80 6.69 -0.18
CA ALA A 87 -7.19 8.05 -0.53
C ALA A 87 -8.71 8.15 -0.76
N LEU A 88 -9.32 7.16 -1.43
CA LEU A 88 -10.77 7.10 -1.61
C LEU A 88 -11.51 6.99 -0.27
N ILE A 89 -11.07 6.12 0.64
CA ILE A 89 -11.64 6.00 2.00
C ILE A 89 -11.54 7.32 2.76
N THR A 90 -10.41 8.03 2.64
CA THR A 90 -10.21 9.33 3.30
C THR A 90 -11.21 10.37 2.79
N LEU A 91 -11.41 10.44 1.48
CA LEU A 91 -12.37 11.35 0.87
C LEU A 91 -13.82 11.00 1.23
N LEU A 92 -14.17 9.72 1.32
CA LEU A 92 -15.48 9.26 1.80
C LEU A 92 -15.77 9.69 3.24
N ARG A 93 -14.74 9.73 4.09
CA ARG A 93 -14.87 10.12 5.50
C ARG A 93 -14.84 11.64 5.71
N ARG A 94 -14.07 12.38 4.91
CA ARG A 94 -13.96 13.86 4.98
C ARG A 94 -15.14 14.56 4.34
N GLY A 95 -15.68 13.99 3.25
CA GLY A 95 -16.88 14.52 2.62
C GLY A 95 -18.04 14.44 3.59
N GLU A 96 -18.57 15.60 3.97
CA GLU A 96 -19.89 15.76 4.61
C GLU A 96 -20.99 15.27 3.66
N ALA A 97 -21.02 13.97 3.35
CA ALA A 97 -22.12 13.35 2.65
C ALA A 97 -23.32 13.29 3.61
N ALA A 98 -23.94 14.45 3.82
CA ALA A 98 -25.19 14.64 4.56
C ALA A 98 -26.33 13.79 3.96
N ARG A 99 -26.19 13.34 2.70
CA ARG A 99 -27.03 12.30 2.09
C ARG A 99 -26.32 10.94 2.15
N GLY A 100 -26.81 10.06 3.02
CA GLY A 100 -26.44 8.63 2.99
C GLY A 100 -25.23 8.23 3.84
N ARG A 101 -25.09 8.77 5.06
CA ARG A 101 -24.06 8.38 6.05
C ARG A 101 -23.90 6.86 6.23
N LYS A 102 -24.98 6.08 6.12
CA LYS A 102 -24.92 4.60 6.13
C LYS A 102 -24.19 4.03 4.91
N THR A 103 -24.48 4.53 3.72
CA THR A 103 -23.82 4.13 2.46
C THR A 103 -22.35 4.50 2.48
N ALA A 104 -21.99 5.70 2.93
CA ALA A 104 -20.59 6.12 3.05
C ALA A 104 -19.80 5.24 4.03
N VAL A 105 -20.40 4.84 5.16
CA VAL A 105 -19.79 3.89 6.10
C VAL A 105 -19.64 2.50 5.48
N ALA A 106 -20.67 1.98 4.81
CA ALA A 106 -20.60 0.69 4.13
C ALA A 106 -19.49 0.66 3.06
N LEU A 107 -19.40 1.72 2.25
CA LEU A 107 -18.35 1.90 1.25
C LEU A 107 -16.97 2.06 1.87
N ALA A 108 -16.84 2.74 3.01
CA ALA A 108 -15.56 2.84 3.72
C ALA A 108 -15.11 1.47 4.28
N VAL A 109 -16.04 0.66 4.78
CA VAL A 109 -15.75 -0.73 5.22
C VAL A 109 -15.37 -1.60 4.03
N LEU A 110 -16.07 -1.46 2.90
CA LEU A 110 -15.72 -2.17 1.69
C LEU A 110 -14.35 -1.73 1.14
N GLY A 111 -14.05 -0.43 1.16
CA GLY A 111 -12.73 0.10 0.83
C GLY A 111 -11.63 -0.45 1.75
N LEU A 112 -11.91 -0.58 3.05
CA LEU A 112 -10.99 -1.20 4.00
C LEU A 112 -10.75 -2.68 3.66
N PHE A 113 -11.79 -3.39 3.20
CA PHE A 113 -11.64 -4.76 2.72
C PHE A 113 -10.77 -4.82 1.45
N GLY A 114 -10.94 -3.91 0.49
CA GLY A 114 -10.04 -3.81 -0.67
C GLY A 114 -8.60 -3.48 -0.27
N ALA A 115 -8.39 -2.55 0.67
CA ALA A 115 -7.05 -2.27 1.21
C ALA A 115 -6.42 -3.50 1.88
N ALA A 116 -7.24 -4.37 2.47
CA ALA A 116 -6.79 -5.62 3.06
C ALA A 116 -6.44 -6.67 1.98
N LEU A 117 -7.23 -6.78 0.91
CA LEU A 117 -6.96 -7.64 -0.24
C LEU A 117 -5.65 -7.24 -0.95
N PHE A 118 -5.34 -5.96 -1.02
CA PHE A 118 -4.06 -5.46 -1.54
C PHE A 118 -2.82 -6.04 -0.81
N PHE A 119 -2.92 -6.33 0.50
CA PHE A 119 -1.83 -7.03 1.20
C PHE A 119 -1.66 -8.48 0.72
N GLY A 120 -2.75 -9.13 0.31
CA GLY A 120 -2.69 -10.46 -0.30
C GLY A 120 -1.98 -10.44 -1.64
N ASP A 121 -2.31 -9.47 -2.50
CA ASP A 121 -1.61 -9.22 -3.77
C ASP A 121 -0.12 -8.93 -3.52
N SER A 122 0.18 -8.11 -2.52
CA SER A 122 1.55 -7.74 -2.15
C SER A 122 2.45 -8.90 -1.73
N MET A 123 1.86 -10.04 -1.34
CA MET A 123 2.59 -11.26 -1.03
C MET A 123 2.79 -12.15 -2.26
N ILE A 124 1.84 -12.19 -3.19
CA ILE A 124 1.90 -13.12 -4.33
C ILE A 124 2.75 -12.54 -5.47
N THR A 125 2.63 -11.25 -5.77
CA THR A 125 3.33 -10.64 -6.91
C THR A 125 4.84 -10.85 -6.87
N PRO A 126 5.57 -10.62 -5.75
CA PRO A 126 6.99 -10.92 -5.69
C PRO A 126 7.31 -12.41 -5.90
N ALA A 127 6.43 -13.30 -5.44
CA ALA A 127 6.63 -14.74 -5.59
C ALA A 127 6.45 -15.19 -7.04
N ILE A 128 5.35 -14.81 -7.70
CA ILE A 128 5.07 -15.24 -9.08
C ILE A 128 6.01 -14.59 -10.09
N SER A 129 6.29 -13.29 -9.95
CA SER A 129 7.13 -12.57 -10.89
C SER A 129 8.59 -13.05 -10.82
N VAL A 130 9.20 -13.14 -9.63
CA VAL A 130 10.60 -13.59 -9.52
C VAL A 130 10.73 -15.06 -9.90
N LEU A 131 9.78 -15.92 -9.50
CA LEU A 131 9.82 -17.34 -9.86
C LEU A 131 9.69 -17.54 -11.38
N SER A 132 8.74 -16.86 -12.04
CA SER A 132 8.55 -16.97 -13.49
C SER A 132 9.75 -16.43 -14.30
N ALA A 133 10.43 -15.38 -13.84
CA ALA A 133 11.66 -14.91 -14.48
C ALA A 133 12.79 -15.95 -14.39
N VAL A 134 12.99 -16.56 -13.22
CA VAL A 134 14.04 -17.55 -12.99
C VAL A 134 13.74 -18.87 -13.70
N GLU A 135 12.47 -19.24 -13.86
CA GLU A 135 12.06 -20.41 -14.66
C GLU A 135 12.50 -20.33 -16.13
N GLY A 136 12.77 -19.14 -16.66
CA GLY A 136 13.36 -18.98 -17.99
C GLY A 136 14.72 -19.66 -18.16
N VAL A 137 15.43 -19.96 -17.06
CA VAL A 137 16.67 -20.76 -17.07
C VAL A 137 16.42 -22.16 -17.65
N LYS A 138 15.22 -22.76 -17.49
CA LYS A 138 14.88 -24.07 -18.06
C LYS A 138 15.02 -24.11 -19.58
N VAL A 139 14.75 -22.98 -20.24
CA VAL A 139 14.81 -22.84 -21.70
C VAL A 139 16.26 -22.72 -22.18
N VAL A 140 17.17 -22.27 -21.32
CA VAL A 140 18.60 -22.14 -21.62
C VAL A 140 19.34 -23.45 -21.32
N SER A 141 19.07 -24.06 -20.16
CA SER A 141 19.65 -25.34 -19.76
C SER A 141 18.67 -26.12 -18.86
N PRO A 142 18.08 -27.21 -19.37
CA PRO A 142 17.13 -28.02 -18.60
C PRO A 142 17.72 -28.63 -17.30
N GLY A 143 19.03 -28.84 -17.24
CA GLY A 143 19.71 -29.42 -16.06
C GLY A 143 19.77 -28.51 -14.83
N LEU A 144 19.32 -27.25 -14.93
CA LEU A 144 19.35 -26.27 -13.83
C LEU A 144 17.99 -26.14 -13.12
N GLU A 145 17.01 -27.01 -13.39
CA GLU A 145 15.66 -26.91 -12.83
C GLU A 145 15.63 -26.95 -11.30
N GLU A 146 16.47 -27.78 -10.66
CA GLU A 146 16.56 -27.90 -9.20
C GLU A 146 17.07 -26.62 -8.52
N LEU A 147 17.78 -25.75 -9.25
CA LEU A 147 18.33 -24.50 -8.73
C LEU A 147 17.34 -23.33 -8.77
N ILE A 148 16.19 -23.48 -9.43
CA ILE A 148 15.22 -22.39 -9.59
C ILE A 148 14.70 -21.91 -8.23
N ILE A 149 14.21 -22.81 -7.39
CA ILE A 149 13.66 -22.46 -6.07
C ILE A 149 14.74 -21.82 -5.16
N PRO A 150 15.95 -22.41 -5.01
CA PRO A 150 17.04 -21.77 -4.27
C PRO A 150 17.41 -20.39 -4.79
N ILE A 151 17.53 -20.21 -6.10
CA ILE A 151 17.89 -18.92 -6.72
C ILE A 151 16.79 -17.88 -6.43
N THR A 152 15.52 -18.23 -6.64
CA THR A 152 14.37 -17.36 -6.34
C THR A 152 14.35 -16.96 -4.86
N ALA A 153 14.58 -17.91 -3.95
CA ALA A 153 14.63 -17.62 -2.52
C ALA A 153 15.77 -16.67 -2.15
N VAL A 154 16.98 -16.86 -2.72
CA VAL A 154 18.12 -15.95 -2.51
C VAL A 154 17.79 -14.55 -3.03
N ILE A 155 17.21 -14.43 -4.22
CA ILE A 155 16.80 -13.14 -4.80
C ILE A 155 15.82 -12.44 -3.86
N ILE A 156 14.80 -13.15 -3.35
CA ILE A 156 13.82 -12.59 -2.41
C ILE A 156 14.47 -12.16 -1.11
N VAL A 157 15.35 -12.96 -0.51
CA VAL A 157 16.04 -12.60 0.74
C VAL A 157 16.89 -11.34 0.54
N VAL A 158 17.66 -11.28 -0.54
CA VAL A 158 18.48 -10.11 -0.88
C VAL A 158 17.58 -8.89 -1.09
N LEU A 159 16.48 -9.06 -1.83
CA LEU A 159 15.49 -8.02 -2.08
C LEU A 159 14.98 -7.41 -0.77
N PHE A 160 14.50 -8.24 0.15
CA PHE A 160 13.95 -7.77 1.43
C PHE A 160 15.02 -7.24 2.40
N ALA A 161 16.27 -7.73 2.31
CA ALA A 161 17.38 -7.23 3.13
C ALA A 161 17.81 -5.82 2.74
N VAL A 162 17.75 -5.47 1.45
CA VAL A 162 18.16 -4.13 0.96
C VAL A 162 17.10 -3.05 1.15
N GLN A 163 15.86 -3.38 1.51
CA GLN A 163 14.75 -2.41 1.65
C GLN A 163 15.05 -1.25 2.59
N ARG A 164 15.80 -1.50 3.67
CA ARG A 164 16.16 -0.49 4.68
C ARG A 164 17.00 0.67 4.13
N PHE A 165 17.70 0.46 3.01
CA PHE A 165 18.54 1.49 2.38
C PHE A 165 17.73 2.44 1.48
N GLY A 166 16.46 2.12 1.26
CA GLY A 166 15.54 2.93 0.46
C GLY A 166 15.78 2.85 -1.05
N THR A 167 14.78 3.33 -1.79
CA THR A 167 14.81 3.36 -3.26
C THR A 167 15.68 4.48 -3.82
N ASN A 168 16.17 5.42 -3.02
CA ASN A 168 17.04 6.51 -3.49
C ASN A 168 18.42 6.04 -4.00
N ALA A 169 19.02 5.03 -3.36
CA ALA A 169 20.33 4.52 -3.77
C ALA A 169 20.26 3.71 -5.08
N VAL A 170 19.15 3.00 -5.30
CA VAL A 170 18.97 2.03 -6.41
C VAL A 170 18.07 2.56 -7.53
N GLY A 171 17.18 3.51 -7.23
CA GLY A 171 16.13 4.00 -8.13
C GLY A 171 16.63 4.75 -9.37
N ARG A 172 17.87 5.26 -9.35
CA ARG A 172 18.52 5.81 -10.55
C ARG A 172 18.76 4.76 -11.64
N LEU A 173 18.95 3.50 -11.25
CA LEU A 173 19.18 2.39 -12.18
C LEU A 173 17.87 1.74 -12.64
N PHE A 174 16.79 1.84 -11.85
CA PHE A 174 15.51 1.23 -12.16
C PHE A 174 14.90 1.76 -13.47
N GLY A 175 14.90 3.08 -13.68
CA GLY A 175 14.38 3.69 -14.92
C GLY A 175 15.02 3.11 -16.19
N PRO A 176 16.36 3.16 -16.33
CA PRO A 176 17.07 2.57 -17.46
C PRO A 176 16.85 1.06 -17.65
N ILE A 177 16.84 0.27 -16.58
CA ILE A 177 16.57 -1.18 -16.65
C ILE A 177 15.17 -1.43 -17.19
N THR A 178 14.16 -0.76 -16.64
CA THR A 178 12.77 -0.95 -17.04
C THR A 178 12.50 -0.47 -18.46
N ILE A 179 13.13 0.64 -18.89
CA ILE A 179 13.08 1.07 -20.29
C ILE A 179 13.70 0.01 -21.21
N SER A 180 14.87 -0.53 -20.83
CA SER A 180 15.54 -1.58 -21.60
C SER A 180 14.68 -2.85 -21.68
N TRP A 181 14.02 -3.22 -20.58
CA TRP A 181 13.04 -4.31 -20.54
C TRP A 181 11.90 -4.11 -21.53
N PHE A 182 11.20 -2.97 -21.47
CA PHE A 182 10.07 -2.71 -22.37
C PHE A 182 10.49 -2.63 -23.85
N LEU A 183 11.65 -2.03 -24.14
CA LEU A 183 12.19 -2.02 -25.49
C LEU A 183 12.52 -3.44 -25.96
N ALA A 184 13.16 -4.26 -25.12
CA ALA A 184 13.52 -5.63 -25.46
C ALA A 184 12.30 -6.51 -25.75
N ILE A 185 11.26 -6.49 -24.90
CA ILE A 185 10.04 -7.27 -25.14
C ILE A 185 9.25 -6.75 -26.35
N GLY A 186 9.26 -5.43 -26.59
CA GLY A 186 8.63 -4.82 -27.76
C GLY A 186 9.31 -5.23 -29.06
N ILE A 187 10.65 -5.23 -29.10
CA ILE A 187 11.44 -5.66 -30.26
C ILE A 187 11.25 -7.17 -30.53
N CYS A 188 11.29 -8.01 -29.49
CA CYS A 188 11.03 -9.45 -29.64
C CYS A 188 9.58 -9.69 -30.12
N GLY A 189 8.62 -8.92 -29.59
CA GLY A 189 7.22 -8.92 -30.03
C GLY A 189 7.07 -8.63 -31.52
N LEU A 190 7.71 -7.56 -32.01
CA LEU A 190 7.75 -7.22 -33.43
C LEU A 190 8.36 -8.33 -34.28
N GLY A 191 9.42 -8.98 -33.79
CA GLY A 191 10.04 -10.13 -34.47
C GLY A 191 9.09 -11.33 -34.61
N GLY A 192 8.25 -11.59 -33.62
CA GLY A 192 7.18 -12.60 -33.71
C GLY A 192 6.09 -12.21 -34.70
N ILE A 193 5.58 -10.96 -34.61
CA ILE A 193 4.54 -10.45 -35.52
C ILE A 193 5.00 -10.47 -36.98
N ALA A 194 6.27 -10.15 -37.25
CA ALA A 194 6.81 -10.16 -38.60
C ALA A 194 6.76 -11.55 -39.26
N GLN A 195 6.80 -12.63 -38.47
CA GLN A 195 6.69 -14.01 -38.98
C GLN A 195 5.23 -14.40 -39.29
N ARG A 196 4.28 -13.92 -38.47
CA ARG A 196 2.84 -14.16 -38.65
C ARG A 196 2.02 -12.87 -38.46
N PRO A 197 1.99 -11.98 -39.49
CA PRO A 197 1.31 -10.69 -39.39
C PRO A 197 -0.21 -10.78 -39.22
N ASP A 198 -0.78 -11.95 -39.54
CA ASP A 198 -2.18 -12.30 -39.33
C ASP A 198 -2.64 -12.08 -37.88
N ILE A 199 -1.74 -12.23 -36.88
CA ILE A 199 -2.07 -12.02 -35.47
C ILE A 199 -2.59 -10.61 -35.17
N LEU A 200 -2.24 -9.59 -35.97
CA LEU A 200 -2.69 -8.21 -35.79
C LEU A 200 -4.21 -8.06 -35.83
N ARG A 201 -4.91 -9.01 -36.47
CA ARG A 201 -6.38 -9.06 -36.47
C ARG A 201 -6.96 -9.18 -35.06
N ALA A 202 -6.22 -9.76 -34.10
CA ALA A 202 -6.64 -9.87 -32.70
C ALA A 202 -6.90 -8.51 -32.04
N LEU A 203 -6.35 -7.41 -32.55
CA LEU A 203 -6.65 -6.06 -32.04
C LEU A 203 -8.12 -5.67 -32.27
N SER A 204 -8.82 -6.28 -33.24
CA SER A 204 -10.24 -6.04 -33.43
C SER A 204 -11.05 -6.62 -32.26
N PRO A 205 -11.95 -5.85 -31.63
CA PRO A 205 -12.78 -6.32 -30.52
C PRO A 205 -13.73 -7.44 -30.93
N THR A 206 -13.95 -7.63 -32.25
CA THR A 206 -14.79 -8.71 -32.77
C THR A 206 -14.29 -10.09 -32.36
N TYR A 207 -12.97 -10.28 -32.19
CA TYR A 207 -12.42 -11.56 -31.74
C TYR A 207 -12.69 -11.81 -30.26
N ALA A 208 -12.52 -10.80 -29.39
CA ALA A 208 -12.89 -10.90 -27.97
C ALA A 208 -14.40 -11.15 -27.79
N ILE A 209 -15.24 -10.39 -28.51
CA ILE A 209 -16.70 -10.54 -28.46
C ILE A 209 -17.12 -11.89 -29.03
N GLY A 210 -16.55 -12.31 -30.17
CA GLY A 210 -16.81 -13.60 -30.79
C GLY A 210 -16.40 -14.77 -29.89
N PHE A 211 -15.25 -14.66 -29.21
CA PHE A 211 -14.78 -15.65 -28.26
C PHE A 211 -15.73 -15.79 -27.05
N LEU A 212 -16.16 -14.66 -26.48
CA LEU A 212 -17.13 -14.64 -25.38
C LEU A 212 -18.52 -15.14 -25.81
N ALA A 213 -18.99 -14.79 -27.01
CA ALA A 213 -20.33 -15.15 -27.47
C ALA A 213 -20.42 -16.58 -28.02
N GLY A 214 -19.40 -17.02 -28.76
CA GLY A 214 -19.38 -18.34 -29.42
C GLY A 214 -18.91 -19.46 -28.48
N HIS A 215 -17.91 -19.18 -27.64
CA HIS A 215 -17.29 -20.17 -26.75
C HIS A 215 -17.30 -19.70 -25.29
N PHE A 216 -18.46 -19.21 -24.80
CA PHE A 216 -18.58 -18.56 -23.49
C PHE A 216 -17.95 -19.35 -22.34
N HIS A 217 -18.13 -20.67 -22.30
CA HIS A 217 -17.55 -21.52 -21.24
C HIS A 217 -16.01 -21.47 -21.24
N ILE A 218 -15.38 -21.63 -22.41
CA ILE A 218 -13.91 -21.56 -22.56
C ILE A 218 -13.43 -20.15 -22.26
N ALA A 219 -14.09 -19.14 -22.82
CA ALA A 219 -13.73 -17.74 -22.63
C ALA A 219 -13.86 -17.32 -21.17
N PHE A 220 -14.91 -17.75 -20.48
CA PHE A 220 -15.13 -17.47 -19.07
C PHE A 220 -14.01 -18.04 -18.18
N PHE A 221 -13.59 -19.28 -18.41
CA PHE A 221 -12.45 -19.85 -17.67
C PHE A 221 -11.12 -19.21 -18.06
N ALA A 222 -10.94 -18.83 -19.33
CA ALA A 222 -9.77 -18.09 -19.78
C ALA A 222 -9.62 -16.75 -19.05
N LEU A 223 -10.73 -16.06 -18.72
CA LEU A 223 -10.69 -14.80 -17.95
C LEU A 223 -10.00 -14.94 -16.59
N ALA A 224 -10.07 -16.11 -15.96
CA ALA A 224 -9.40 -16.38 -14.69
C ALA A 224 -7.87 -16.35 -14.82
N ALA A 225 -7.32 -16.64 -16.01
CA ALA A 225 -5.91 -16.49 -16.31
C ALA A 225 -5.59 -15.12 -16.96
N ILE A 226 -6.47 -14.59 -17.82
CA ILE A 226 -6.28 -13.28 -18.48
C ILE A 226 -6.18 -12.14 -17.46
N VAL A 227 -6.76 -12.30 -16.27
CA VAL A 227 -6.59 -11.37 -15.14
C VAL A 227 -5.12 -11.01 -14.85
N LEU A 228 -4.21 -11.96 -15.08
CA LEU A 228 -2.76 -11.79 -14.92
C LEU A 228 -2.21 -10.63 -15.75
N ALA A 229 -2.86 -10.29 -16.87
CA ALA A 229 -2.43 -9.19 -17.75
C ALA A 229 -2.77 -7.80 -17.23
N VAL A 230 -3.72 -7.68 -16.30
CA VAL A 230 -4.21 -6.39 -15.78
C VAL A 230 -3.75 -6.12 -14.35
N THR A 231 -2.94 -7.02 -13.77
CA THR A 231 -2.38 -6.83 -12.43
C THR A 231 -1.37 -5.69 -12.42
N GLY A 232 -1.25 -5.03 -11.27
CA GLY A 232 -0.48 -3.80 -11.14
C GLY A 232 -1.24 -2.50 -11.41
N ALA A 233 -2.48 -2.54 -11.94
CA ALA A 233 -3.32 -1.34 -12.08
C ALA A 233 -3.44 -0.55 -10.76
N GLU A 234 -3.49 -1.25 -9.63
CA GLU A 234 -3.57 -0.65 -8.30
C GLU A 234 -2.29 0.04 -7.86
N ALA A 235 -1.13 -0.52 -8.22
CA ALA A 235 0.16 0.10 -8.01
C ALA A 235 0.25 1.43 -8.76
N LEU A 236 -0.26 1.50 -10.01
CA LEU A 236 -0.37 2.75 -10.77
C LEU A 236 -1.13 3.84 -9.99
N TYR A 237 -2.22 3.45 -9.31
CA TYR A 237 -3.02 4.40 -8.56
C TYR A 237 -2.39 4.77 -7.21
N ALA A 238 -1.80 3.80 -6.50
CA ALA A 238 -1.16 4.01 -5.21
C ALA A 238 0.08 4.93 -5.30
N ASP A 239 0.90 4.77 -6.34
CA ASP A 239 2.15 5.52 -6.52
C ASP A 239 1.97 6.92 -7.13
N MET A 240 0.73 7.35 -7.34
CA MET A 240 0.44 8.68 -7.88
C MET A 240 0.95 9.81 -6.97
N GLY A 241 1.03 9.58 -5.64
CA GLY A 241 1.59 10.54 -4.69
C GLY A 241 3.07 10.86 -4.94
N HIS A 242 3.83 9.91 -5.51
CA HIS A 242 5.27 10.05 -5.75
C HIS A 242 5.59 10.65 -7.11
N PHE A 243 4.90 10.20 -8.16
CA PHE A 243 5.27 10.54 -9.54
C PHE A 243 4.29 11.50 -10.23
N GLY A 244 3.08 11.64 -9.70
CA GLY A 244 2.02 12.42 -10.31
C GLY A 244 1.35 11.69 -11.47
N ARG A 245 0.09 12.06 -11.74
CA ARG A 245 -0.75 11.42 -12.75
C ARG A 245 -0.17 11.53 -14.15
N ARG A 246 0.34 12.70 -14.52
CA ARG A 246 0.82 12.95 -15.90
C ARG A 246 2.02 12.08 -16.24
N ALA A 247 3.00 11.97 -15.36
CA ALA A 247 4.19 11.16 -15.61
C ALA A 247 3.83 9.68 -15.84
N ILE A 248 2.94 9.14 -15.01
CA ILE A 248 2.41 7.77 -15.15
C ILE A 248 1.66 7.64 -16.49
N ALA A 249 0.70 8.51 -16.79
CA ALA A 249 -0.07 8.42 -18.03
C ALA A 249 0.81 8.46 -19.30
N PHE A 250 1.84 9.32 -19.33
CA PHE A 250 2.77 9.38 -20.45
C PHE A 250 3.67 8.13 -20.56
N GLY A 251 4.19 7.62 -19.43
CA GLY A 251 4.95 6.37 -19.43
C GLY A 251 4.12 5.17 -19.89
N TRP A 252 2.87 5.10 -19.44
CA TRP A 252 1.90 4.08 -19.84
C TRP A 252 1.65 4.09 -21.35
N LEU A 253 1.16 5.22 -21.88
CA LEU A 253 0.76 5.33 -23.28
C LEU A 253 1.95 5.34 -24.25
N GLY A 254 3.10 5.86 -23.82
CA GLY A 254 4.27 6.05 -24.67
C GLY A 254 5.17 4.82 -24.81
N LEU A 255 5.23 3.95 -23.80
CA LEU A 255 6.17 2.81 -23.80
C LEU A 255 5.54 1.51 -23.31
N VAL A 256 4.89 1.52 -22.15
CA VAL A 256 4.47 0.29 -21.46
C VAL A 256 3.34 -0.44 -22.21
N LEU A 257 2.27 0.28 -22.54
CA LEU A 257 1.14 -0.24 -23.30
C LEU A 257 1.58 -0.78 -24.67
N PRO A 258 2.32 -0.02 -25.53
CA PRO A 258 2.73 -0.54 -26.82
C PRO A 258 3.68 -1.74 -26.70
N ALA A 259 4.69 -1.69 -25.80
CA ALA A 259 5.62 -2.80 -25.61
C ALA A 259 4.91 -4.09 -25.15
N SER A 260 4.00 -3.98 -24.19
CA SER A 260 3.25 -5.14 -23.67
C SER A 260 2.31 -5.71 -24.72
N THR A 261 1.64 -4.83 -25.49
CA THR A 261 0.77 -5.23 -26.61
C THR A 261 1.56 -5.99 -27.68
N LEU A 262 2.72 -5.46 -28.08
CA LEU A 262 3.61 -6.10 -29.04
C LEU A 262 4.12 -7.45 -28.53
N SER A 263 4.45 -7.56 -27.24
CA SER A 263 4.86 -8.82 -26.62
C SER A 263 3.76 -9.88 -26.68
N TYR A 264 2.52 -9.55 -26.30
CA TYR A 264 1.40 -10.50 -26.36
C TYR A 264 1.08 -10.93 -27.79
N LEU A 265 1.08 -9.99 -28.74
CA LEU A 265 0.89 -10.30 -30.17
C LEU A 265 2.02 -11.17 -30.72
N GLY A 266 3.28 -10.88 -30.39
CA GLY A 266 4.43 -11.67 -30.83
C GLY A 266 4.43 -13.09 -30.26
N GLN A 267 4.06 -13.26 -28.99
CA GLN A 267 3.87 -14.57 -28.39
C GLN A 267 2.70 -15.34 -29.05
N GLY A 268 1.59 -14.65 -29.35
CA GLY A 268 0.48 -15.24 -30.12
C GLY A 268 0.91 -15.67 -31.52
N ALA A 269 1.67 -14.85 -32.23
CA ALA A 269 2.24 -15.19 -33.54
C ALA A 269 3.13 -16.44 -33.48
N LEU A 270 3.96 -16.55 -32.44
CA LEU A 270 4.81 -17.72 -32.21
C LEU A 270 3.98 -18.99 -32.01
N LEU A 271 2.94 -18.92 -31.17
CA LEU A 271 2.06 -20.06 -30.90
C LEU A 271 1.21 -20.47 -32.11
N LEU A 272 0.86 -19.53 -33.00
CA LEU A 272 0.24 -19.84 -34.30
C LEU A 272 1.17 -20.59 -35.25
N ALA A 273 2.47 -20.31 -35.17
CA ALA A 273 3.47 -20.93 -36.03
C ALA A 273 3.91 -22.31 -35.50
N ASP A 274 4.14 -22.41 -34.18
CA ASP A 274 4.59 -23.63 -33.53
C ASP A 274 3.96 -23.80 -32.13
N PRO A 275 2.92 -24.65 -32.01
CA PRO A 275 2.29 -25.00 -30.74
C PRO A 275 3.25 -25.60 -29.69
N GLY A 276 4.37 -26.19 -30.11
CA GLY A 276 5.38 -26.77 -29.20
C GLY A 276 6.05 -25.74 -28.29
N THR A 277 5.93 -24.45 -28.62
CA THR A 277 6.48 -23.33 -27.84
C THR A 277 5.65 -22.94 -26.61
N LEU A 278 4.51 -23.61 -26.38
CA LEU A 278 3.62 -23.36 -25.25
C LEU A 278 4.28 -23.53 -23.87
N SER A 279 5.35 -24.32 -23.77
CA SER A 279 6.08 -24.52 -22.51
C SER A 279 6.64 -23.22 -21.93
N SER A 280 7.01 -22.26 -22.79
CA SER A 280 7.55 -20.96 -22.38
C SER A 280 7.52 -19.96 -23.55
N PRO A 281 6.33 -19.51 -24.00
CA PRO A 281 6.18 -18.68 -25.19
C PRO A 281 6.97 -17.37 -25.11
N PHE A 282 7.06 -16.77 -23.92
CA PHE A 282 7.84 -15.55 -23.69
C PHE A 282 9.34 -15.73 -23.98
N PHE A 283 10.01 -16.70 -23.35
CA PHE A 283 11.45 -16.89 -23.53
C PHE A 283 11.81 -17.53 -24.88
N LEU A 284 10.90 -18.33 -25.48
CA LEU A 284 11.11 -18.95 -26.79
C LEU A 284 10.93 -17.95 -27.95
N LEU A 285 10.21 -16.85 -27.73
CA LEU A 285 10.14 -15.73 -28.68
C LEU A 285 11.50 -15.05 -28.89
N VAL A 286 12.40 -15.16 -27.91
CA VAL A 286 13.74 -14.58 -27.98
C VAL A 286 14.68 -15.47 -28.80
N PRO A 287 15.46 -14.89 -29.74
CA PRO A 287 16.49 -15.62 -30.47
C PRO A 287 17.43 -16.37 -29.53
N GLY A 288 17.92 -17.55 -29.93
CA GLY A 288 18.72 -18.43 -29.06
C GLY A 288 19.88 -17.75 -28.33
N TRP A 289 20.62 -16.86 -29.01
CA TRP A 289 21.73 -16.10 -28.42
C TRP A 289 21.29 -15.09 -27.35
N GLY A 290 20.06 -14.60 -27.43
CA GLY A 290 19.51 -13.56 -26.56
C GLY A 290 18.74 -14.09 -25.34
N ARG A 291 18.52 -15.41 -25.24
CA ARG A 291 17.71 -16.01 -24.15
C ARG A 291 18.31 -15.78 -22.77
N LEU A 292 19.60 -16.06 -22.58
CA LEU A 292 20.26 -15.84 -21.29
C LEU A 292 20.27 -14.35 -20.89
N PRO A 293 20.64 -13.39 -21.78
CA PRO A 293 20.45 -11.96 -21.51
C PRO A 293 19.02 -11.59 -21.12
N MET A 294 18.01 -12.17 -21.79
CA MET A 294 16.60 -11.92 -21.46
C MET A 294 16.23 -12.46 -20.07
N VAL A 295 16.71 -13.63 -19.67
CA VAL A 295 16.47 -14.18 -18.32
C VAL A 295 17.05 -13.26 -17.24
N LEU A 296 18.26 -12.73 -17.44
CA LEU A 296 18.87 -11.77 -16.51
C LEU A 296 18.07 -10.45 -16.47
N LEU A 297 17.64 -9.95 -17.62
CA LEU A 297 16.84 -8.73 -17.70
C LEU A 297 15.44 -8.91 -17.10
N ALA A 298 14.79 -10.05 -17.32
CA ALA A 298 13.52 -10.42 -16.72
C ALA A 298 13.65 -10.54 -15.19
N THR A 299 14.75 -11.13 -14.71
CA THR A 299 15.03 -11.22 -13.27
C THR A 299 15.20 -9.82 -12.66
N ALA A 300 15.92 -8.92 -13.34
CA ALA A 300 16.07 -7.54 -12.89
C ALA A 300 14.71 -6.78 -12.91
N ALA A 301 13.92 -6.94 -13.97
CA ALA A 301 12.60 -6.31 -14.10
C ALA A 301 11.60 -6.81 -13.05
N THR A 302 11.60 -8.10 -12.72
CA THR A 302 10.73 -8.71 -11.71
C THR A 302 11.14 -8.36 -10.29
N VAL A 303 12.44 -8.21 -10.03
CA VAL A 303 12.95 -7.60 -8.79
C VAL A 303 12.41 -6.17 -8.65
N ILE A 304 12.49 -5.35 -9.69
CA ILE A 304 11.96 -3.97 -9.68
C ILE A 304 10.43 -3.97 -9.48
N ALA A 305 9.71 -4.87 -10.14
CA ALA A 305 8.27 -5.05 -9.96
C ALA A 305 7.89 -5.33 -8.51
N ALA A 306 8.59 -6.30 -7.89
CA ALA A 306 8.39 -6.64 -6.49
C ALA A 306 8.66 -5.44 -5.55
N GLN A 307 9.65 -4.60 -5.86
CA GLN A 307 9.93 -3.39 -5.08
C GLN A 307 8.77 -2.40 -5.04
N ALA A 308 8.13 -2.18 -6.18
CA ALA A 308 7.01 -1.25 -6.29
C ALA A 308 5.85 -1.69 -5.38
N VAL A 309 5.50 -2.97 -5.47
CA VAL A 309 4.42 -3.55 -4.69
C VAL A 309 4.73 -3.55 -3.18
N ILE A 310 5.97 -3.90 -2.79
CA ILE A 310 6.42 -3.83 -1.39
C ILE A 310 6.31 -2.41 -0.83
N THR A 311 6.72 -1.40 -1.62
CA THR A 311 6.63 0.02 -1.24
C THR A 311 5.17 0.49 -1.16
N GLY A 312 4.33 0.02 -2.06
CA GLY A 312 2.88 0.22 -2.02
C GLY A 312 2.27 -0.33 -0.73
N ALA A 313 2.66 -1.54 -0.30
CA ALA A 313 2.19 -2.14 0.94
C ALA A 313 2.59 -1.31 2.18
N TYR A 314 3.80 -0.75 2.19
CA TYR A 314 4.22 0.19 3.25
C TYR A 314 3.35 1.43 3.28
N SER A 315 3.05 2.00 2.10
CA SER A 315 2.21 3.19 1.97
C SER A 315 0.79 2.93 2.47
N VAL A 316 0.17 1.83 2.06
CA VAL A 316 -1.16 1.42 2.53
C VAL A 316 -1.16 1.19 4.06
N ALA A 317 -0.15 0.50 4.60
CA ALA A 317 -0.04 0.26 6.04
C ALA A 317 0.12 1.57 6.84
N ASN A 318 0.95 2.50 6.38
CA ASN A 318 1.14 3.79 7.01
C ASN A 318 -0.14 4.64 6.97
N GLN A 319 -0.80 4.71 5.81
CA GLN A 319 -2.07 5.42 5.64
C GLN A 319 -3.17 4.81 6.53
N ALA A 320 -3.20 3.47 6.67
CA ALA A 320 -4.12 2.79 7.57
C ALA A 320 -3.84 3.14 9.04
N GLY A 321 -2.57 3.25 9.43
CA GLY A 321 -2.18 3.76 10.75
C GLY A 321 -2.65 5.19 11.02
N GLN A 322 -2.50 6.07 10.04
CA GLN A 322 -2.94 7.48 10.12
C GLN A 322 -4.47 7.61 10.25
N LEU A 323 -5.23 6.84 9.47
CA LEU A 323 -6.70 6.80 9.54
C LEU A 323 -7.25 6.06 10.77
N GLY A 324 -6.36 5.40 11.52
CA GLY A 324 -6.66 4.69 12.77
C GLY A 324 -7.18 3.27 12.61
N TYR A 325 -6.92 2.64 11.46
CA TYR A 325 -7.18 1.24 11.20
C TYR A 325 -6.03 0.32 11.60
N LEU A 326 -4.80 0.83 11.75
CA LEU A 326 -3.66 0.09 12.30
C LEU A 326 -3.00 0.86 13.46
N PRO A 327 -2.22 0.19 14.33
CA PRO A 327 -1.33 0.87 15.26
C PRO A 327 -0.36 1.76 14.50
N ARG A 328 0.16 2.78 15.20
CA ARG A 328 1.26 3.57 14.64
C ARG A 328 2.50 2.68 14.59
N LEU A 329 2.83 2.22 13.39
CA LEU A 329 4.03 1.45 13.11
C LEU A 329 5.25 2.38 13.10
N ARG A 330 6.42 1.82 13.40
CA ARG A 330 7.68 2.54 13.20
C ARG A 330 7.90 2.75 11.70
N VAL A 331 7.89 4.00 11.27
CA VAL A 331 8.15 4.41 9.88
C VAL A 331 9.53 5.07 9.83
N ALA A 332 10.39 4.59 8.95
CA ALA A 332 11.62 5.28 8.58
C ALA A 332 11.44 5.91 7.20
N HIS A 333 11.56 7.23 7.10
CA HIS A 333 11.56 7.92 5.81
C HIS A 333 12.92 7.74 5.14
N THR A 334 12.94 7.24 3.91
CA THR A 334 14.17 6.92 3.18
C THR A 334 14.60 8.03 2.21
N SER A 335 13.82 9.11 2.09
CA SER A 335 14.08 10.23 1.19
C SER A 335 13.74 11.58 1.80
N GLU A 336 14.63 12.54 1.62
CA GLU A 336 14.41 13.97 1.92
C GLU A 336 13.55 14.66 0.86
N SER A 337 13.55 14.17 -0.39
CA SER A 337 12.84 14.79 -1.51
C SER A 337 11.40 14.31 -1.66
N THR A 338 11.08 13.12 -1.14
CA THR A 338 9.79 12.44 -1.39
C THR A 338 9.27 11.79 -0.11
N MET A 339 8.26 12.43 0.50
CA MET A 339 7.65 12.00 1.77
C MET A 339 7.14 10.55 1.75
N GLY A 340 6.67 10.08 0.59
CA GLY A 340 6.10 8.74 0.41
C GLY A 340 7.12 7.60 0.29
N GLN A 341 8.42 7.87 0.20
CA GLN A 341 9.42 6.79 0.25
C GLN A 341 9.67 6.41 1.71
N ILE A 342 9.00 5.34 2.14
CA ILE A 342 9.00 4.89 3.52
C ILE A 342 9.41 3.43 3.62
N TYR A 343 10.09 3.10 4.71
CA TYR A 343 10.42 1.75 5.12
C TYR A 343 9.68 1.42 6.42
N VAL A 344 8.90 0.33 6.40
CA VAL A 344 8.14 -0.16 7.56
C VAL A 344 8.66 -1.55 7.93
N PRO A 345 9.61 -1.66 8.90
CA PRO A 345 10.33 -2.90 9.18
C PRO A 345 9.45 -4.11 9.47
N TRP A 346 8.37 -3.91 10.24
CA TRP A 346 7.45 -5.00 10.59
C TRP A 346 6.77 -5.59 9.35
N ILE A 347 6.26 -4.72 8.47
CA ILE A 347 5.60 -5.14 7.24
C ILE A 347 6.61 -5.80 6.30
N ASN A 348 7.84 -5.30 6.23
CA ASN A 348 8.93 -5.90 5.44
C ASN A 348 9.15 -7.37 5.80
N TRP A 349 9.34 -7.68 7.09
CA TRP A 349 9.61 -9.04 7.53
C TRP A 349 8.41 -9.97 7.35
N VAL A 350 7.19 -9.48 7.63
CA VAL A 350 5.96 -10.26 7.41
C VAL A 350 5.81 -10.61 5.92
N LEU A 351 5.97 -9.62 5.03
CA LEU A 351 5.90 -9.85 3.59
C LEU A 351 6.99 -10.83 3.12
N MET A 352 8.24 -10.66 3.57
CA MET A 352 9.34 -11.57 3.20
C MET A 352 9.02 -13.03 3.54
N VAL A 353 8.58 -13.29 4.78
CA VAL A 353 8.25 -14.64 5.24
C VAL A 353 7.07 -15.20 4.43
N SER A 354 6.04 -14.39 4.19
CA SER A 354 4.89 -14.81 3.37
C SER A 354 5.30 -15.15 1.93
N VAL A 355 6.08 -14.29 1.27
CA VAL A 355 6.56 -14.49 -0.11
C VAL A 355 7.41 -15.78 -0.20
N LEU A 356 8.35 -15.97 0.73
CA LEU A 356 9.16 -17.20 0.76
C LEU A 356 8.30 -18.45 1.00
N THR A 357 7.33 -18.36 1.91
CA THR A 357 6.38 -19.46 2.16
C THR A 357 5.62 -19.83 0.88
N LEU A 358 5.16 -18.85 0.11
CA LEU A 358 4.48 -19.07 -1.18
C LEU A 358 5.41 -19.75 -2.19
N VAL A 359 6.65 -19.28 -2.32
CA VAL A 359 7.64 -19.89 -3.24
C VAL A 359 7.90 -21.36 -2.88
N PHE A 360 8.10 -21.68 -1.59
CA PHE A 360 8.35 -23.06 -1.16
C PHE A 360 7.10 -23.95 -1.22
N ALA A 361 5.91 -23.39 -1.02
CA ALA A 361 4.65 -24.12 -1.06
C ALA A 361 4.24 -24.47 -2.50
N PHE A 362 4.30 -23.52 -3.44
CA PHE A 362 3.82 -23.70 -4.81
C PHE A 362 4.88 -24.23 -5.77
N ARG A 363 6.18 -23.90 -5.54
CA ARG A 363 7.35 -24.42 -6.28
C ARG A 363 7.44 -24.12 -7.78
N SER A 364 6.34 -23.77 -8.44
CA SER A 364 6.31 -23.34 -9.84
C SER A 364 5.41 -22.11 -10.03
N SER A 365 5.72 -21.28 -11.04
CA SER A 365 4.92 -20.10 -11.34
C SER A 365 3.51 -20.46 -11.82
N ALA A 366 3.38 -21.55 -12.59
CA ALA A 366 2.10 -22.07 -13.06
C ALA A 366 1.17 -22.48 -11.90
N ALA A 367 1.69 -23.16 -10.88
CA ALA A 367 0.90 -23.53 -9.71
C ALA A 367 0.47 -22.29 -8.91
N LEU A 368 1.37 -21.32 -8.77
CA LEU A 368 1.08 -20.07 -8.07
C LEU A 368 0.06 -19.20 -8.83
N ALA A 369 0.08 -19.24 -10.17
CA ALA A 369 -0.86 -18.53 -11.03
C ALA A 369 -2.32 -18.98 -10.81
N TYR A 370 -2.57 -20.25 -10.45
CA TYR A 370 -3.93 -20.72 -10.09
C TYR A 370 -4.48 -20.05 -8.83
N ALA A 371 -3.61 -19.65 -7.91
CA ALA A 371 -3.99 -19.00 -6.66
C ALA A 371 -4.12 -17.48 -6.77
N PHE A 372 -3.80 -16.90 -7.93
CA PHE A 372 -3.71 -15.46 -8.15
C PHE A 372 -4.97 -14.87 -8.79
N GLY A 373 -5.10 -13.54 -8.77
CA GLY A 373 -6.17 -12.81 -9.46
C GLY A 373 -7.37 -12.44 -8.59
N MET A 374 -7.81 -13.31 -7.66
CA MET A 374 -9.04 -13.03 -6.90
C MET A 374 -8.94 -11.78 -6.00
N ALA A 375 -7.85 -11.61 -5.26
CA ALA A 375 -7.66 -10.40 -4.44
C ALA A 375 -7.51 -9.14 -5.28
N VAL A 376 -6.86 -9.24 -6.45
CA VAL A 376 -6.64 -8.12 -7.37
C VAL A 376 -7.95 -7.65 -7.97
N VAL A 377 -8.75 -8.55 -8.55
CA VAL A 377 -10.05 -8.18 -9.15
C VAL A 377 -11.02 -7.69 -8.08
N GLY A 378 -11.00 -8.29 -6.89
CA GLY A 378 -11.80 -7.80 -5.76
C GLY A 378 -11.47 -6.35 -5.43
N THR A 379 -10.19 -5.99 -5.40
CA THR A 379 -9.76 -4.62 -5.09
C THR A 379 -10.05 -3.65 -6.25
N ILE A 380 -9.91 -4.10 -7.51
CA ILE A 380 -10.32 -3.35 -8.70
C ILE A 380 -11.81 -3.03 -8.66
N THR A 381 -12.65 -4.05 -8.45
CA THR A 381 -14.11 -3.91 -8.38
C THR A 381 -14.52 -2.91 -7.30
N ILE A 382 -13.91 -3.00 -6.12
CA ILE A 382 -14.16 -2.08 -5.01
C ILE A 382 -13.72 -0.66 -5.38
N THR A 383 -12.56 -0.50 -6.00
CA THR A 383 -12.04 0.80 -6.45
C THR A 383 -12.96 1.44 -7.49
N THR A 384 -13.43 0.67 -8.49
CA THR A 384 -14.40 1.12 -9.49
C THR A 384 -15.69 1.61 -8.82
N LEU A 385 -16.22 0.86 -7.85
CA LEU A 385 -17.44 1.23 -7.12
C LEU A 385 -17.25 2.52 -6.30
N LEU A 386 -16.16 2.63 -5.54
CA LEU A 386 -15.86 3.83 -4.75
C LEU A 386 -15.68 5.05 -5.67
N PHE A 387 -14.99 4.88 -6.80
CA PHE A 387 -14.79 5.95 -7.78
C PHE A 387 -16.11 6.52 -8.27
N PHE A 388 -17.05 5.69 -8.75
CA PHE A 388 -18.33 6.19 -9.28
C PHE A 388 -19.19 6.86 -8.22
N TYR A 389 -19.19 6.35 -6.98
CA TYR A 389 -19.86 7.01 -5.87
C TYR A 389 -19.27 8.40 -5.62
N LEU A 390 -17.94 8.51 -5.51
CA LEU A 390 -17.27 9.80 -5.32
C LEU A 390 -17.43 10.74 -6.52
N ALA A 391 -17.42 10.24 -7.74
CA ALA A 391 -17.63 11.03 -8.95
C ALA A 391 -19.03 11.69 -8.93
N HIS A 392 -20.06 10.94 -8.51
CA HIS A 392 -21.40 11.48 -8.32
C HIS A 392 -21.43 12.53 -7.19
N THR A 393 -20.94 12.20 -6.00
CA THR A 393 -21.11 13.05 -4.82
C THR A 393 -20.19 14.27 -4.79
N ARG A 394 -18.96 14.16 -5.32
CA ARG A 394 -17.94 15.21 -5.24
C ARG A 394 -17.88 16.08 -6.50
N TRP A 395 -18.05 15.47 -7.69
CA TRP A 395 -17.98 16.20 -8.95
C TRP A 395 -19.36 16.56 -9.51
N GLY A 396 -20.45 16.15 -8.85
CA GLY A 396 -21.80 16.45 -9.31
C GLY A 396 -22.17 15.76 -10.62
N VAL A 397 -21.47 14.67 -10.99
CA VAL A 397 -21.79 13.89 -12.19
C VAL A 397 -23.23 13.39 -12.07
N PRO A 398 -24.09 13.59 -13.08
CA PRO A 398 -25.49 13.19 -12.98
C PRO A 398 -25.61 11.68 -12.75
N ALA A 399 -26.56 11.28 -11.89
CA ALA A 399 -26.68 9.90 -11.40
C ALA A 399 -26.82 8.87 -12.53
N TRP A 400 -27.54 9.20 -13.61
CA TRP A 400 -27.69 8.31 -14.77
C TRP A 400 -26.34 8.04 -15.46
N LEU A 401 -25.48 9.05 -15.63
CA LEU A 401 -24.19 8.89 -16.29
C LEU A 401 -23.22 8.09 -15.41
N ALA A 402 -23.22 8.37 -14.11
CA ALA A 402 -22.45 7.59 -13.13
C ALA A 402 -22.95 6.14 -13.08
N ALA A 403 -24.26 5.90 -13.11
CA ALA A 403 -24.85 4.57 -13.08
C ALA A 403 -24.55 3.79 -14.37
N THR A 404 -24.64 4.41 -15.55
CA THR A 404 -24.30 3.76 -16.83
C THR A 404 -22.82 3.39 -16.86
N GLY A 405 -21.93 4.32 -16.50
CA GLY A 405 -20.49 4.04 -16.43
C GLY A 405 -20.15 2.94 -15.42
N ALA A 406 -20.75 3.00 -14.23
CA ALA A 406 -20.58 1.99 -13.20
C ALA A 406 -21.07 0.62 -13.68
N THR A 407 -22.24 0.54 -14.30
CA THR A 407 -22.82 -0.71 -14.78
C THR A 407 -21.92 -1.37 -15.81
N LEU A 408 -21.42 -0.61 -16.79
CA LEU A 408 -20.55 -1.14 -17.84
C LEU A 408 -19.23 -1.67 -17.30
N LEU A 409 -18.53 -0.90 -16.47
CA LEU A 409 -17.21 -1.28 -15.95
C LEU A 409 -17.31 -2.36 -14.86
N ILE A 410 -18.27 -2.25 -13.94
CA ILE A 410 -18.49 -3.26 -12.90
C ILE A 410 -18.95 -4.58 -13.55
N ALA A 411 -19.70 -4.57 -14.65
CA ALA A 411 -20.05 -5.82 -15.34
C ALA A 411 -18.80 -6.57 -15.84
N VAL A 412 -17.80 -5.85 -16.38
CA VAL A 412 -16.51 -6.43 -16.77
C VAL A 412 -15.77 -6.96 -15.55
N ASP A 413 -15.66 -6.15 -14.49
CA ASP A 413 -14.99 -6.55 -13.25
C ASP A 413 -15.66 -7.81 -12.64
N LEU A 414 -16.99 -7.86 -12.61
CA LEU A 414 -17.76 -8.99 -12.09
C LEU A 414 -17.60 -10.26 -12.93
N LEU A 415 -17.38 -10.14 -14.24
CA LEU A 415 -17.06 -11.28 -15.09
C LEU A 415 -15.70 -11.88 -14.71
N PHE A 416 -14.70 -11.03 -14.45
CA PHE A 416 -13.41 -11.47 -13.90
C PHE A 416 -13.53 -12.05 -12.49
N VAL A 417 -14.36 -11.46 -11.61
CA VAL A 417 -14.64 -12.01 -10.27
C VAL A 417 -15.24 -13.40 -10.40
N GLY A 418 -16.27 -13.55 -11.23
CA GLY A 418 -16.93 -14.83 -11.46
C GLY A 418 -15.97 -15.89 -11.98
N ALA A 419 -15.14 -15.54 -12.96
CA ALA A 419 -14.13 -16.43 -13.51
C ALA A 419 -13.11 -16.87 -12.44
N ASN A 420 -12.58 -15.94 -11.65
CA ASN A 420 -11.60 -16.24 -10.60
C ASN A 420 -12.20 -17.03 -9.44
N LEU A 421 -13.50 -16.89 -9.17
CA LEU A 421 -14.19 -17.65 -8.13
C LEU A 421 -14.19 -19.17 -8.41
N THR A 422 -14.11 -19.57 -9.67
CA THR A 422 -13.98 -21.00 -10.07
C THR A 422 -12.66 -21.62 -9.59
N LYS A 423 -11.62 -20.79 -9.43
CA LYS A 423 -10.30 -21.22 -8.93
C LYS A 423 -10.18 -21.19 -7.41
N LEU A 424 -11.27 -20.92 -6.69
CA LEU A 424 -11.26 -20.85 -5.22
C LEU A 424 -10.74 -22.14 -4.58
N VAL A 425 -11.13 -23.30 -5.10
CA VAL A 425 -10.67 -24.61 -4.58
C VAL A 425 -9.23 -24.97 -5.00
N HIS A 426 -8.68 -24.27 -6.00
CA HIS A 426 -7.36 -24.52 -6.58
C HIS A 426 -6.28 -23.57 -6.05
N GLY A 427 -6.57 -22.83 -4.98
CA GLY A 427 -5.60 -21.98 -4.27
C GLY A 427 -5.99 -20.51 -4.17
N ALA A 428 -6.99 -20.03 -4.93
CA ALA A 428 -7.39 -18.62 -4.88
C ALA A 428 -8.01 -18.19 -3.54
N TRP A 429 -8.32 -19.16 -2.65
CA TRP A 429 -8.68 -18.91 -1.26
C TRP A 429 -7.56 -18.25 -0.44
N LEU A 430 -6.29 -18.48 -0.80
CA LEU A 430 -5.14 -18.07 0.02
C LEU A 430 -5.02 -16.54 0.16
N PRO A 431 -4.93 -15.75 -0.93
CA PRO A 431 -4.90 -14.29 -0.81
C PRO A 431 -6.19 -13.71 -0.19
N LEU A 432 -7.34 -14.37 -0.36
CA LEU A 432 -8.59 -13.98 0.31
C LEU A 432 -8.51 -14.17 1.83
N ILE A 433 -7.96 -15.29 2.31
CA ILE A 433 -7.75 -15.51 3.74
C ILE A 433 -6.76 -14.50 4.32
N ILE A 434 -5.67 -14.21 3.60
CA ILE A 434 -4.71 -13.18 4.01
C ILE A 434 -5.41 -11.81 4.14
N GLY A 435 -6.20 -11.44 3.13
CA GLY A 435 -7.00 -10.22 3.17
C GLY A 435 -8.02 -10.22 4.30
N LEU A 436 -8.69 -11.34 4.57
CA LEU A 436 -9.66 -11.47 5.67
C LEU A 436 -9.00 -11.34 7.04
N ILE A 437 -7.79 -11.90 7.23
CA ILE A 437 -6.99 -11.76 8.44
C ILE A 437 -6.61 -10.29 8.62
N ALA A 438 -6.05 -9.64 7.59
CA ALA A 438 -5.68 -8.23 7.64
C ALA A 438 -6.88 -7.32 7.93
N PHE A 439 -8.03 -7.57 7.28
CA PHE A 439 -9.28 -6.86 7.52
C PHE A 439 -9.78 -7.04 8.97
N THR A 440 -9.68 -8.27 9.51
CA THR A 440 -10.06 -8.57 10.89
C THR A 440 -9.17 -7.84 11.89
N VAL A 441 -7.85 -7.79 11.64
CA VAL A 441 -6.90 -7.02 12.44
C VAL A 441 -7.27 -5.54 12.41
N MET A 442 -7.50 -4.97 11.22
CA MET A 442 -7.81 -3.55 11.06
C MET A 442 -9.12 -3.13 11.74
N THR A 443 -10.19 -3.89 11.54
CA THR A 443 -11.50 -3.61 12.14
C THR A 443 -11.48 -3.82 13.66
N THR A 444 -10.71 -4.79 14.15
CA THR A 444 -10.49 -5.01 15.59
C THR A 444 -9.69 -3.88 16.22
N TRP A 445 -8.63 -3.41 15.55
CA TRP A 445 -7.85 -2.27 15.99
C TRP A 445 -8.69 -0.99 16.04
N GLN A 446 -9.44 -0.70 14.97
CA GLN A 446 -10.32 0.47 14.92
C GLN A 446 -11.31 0.48 16.08
N ARG A 447 -11.97 -0.66 16.34
CA ARG A 447 -12.95 -0.78 17.43
C ARG A 447 -12.31 -0.64 18.80
N GLY A 448 -11.20 -1.33 19.05
CA GLY A 448 -10.47 -1.24 20.31
C GLY A 448 -9.94 0.17 20.57
N ARG A 449 -9.42 0.84 19.54
CA ARG A 449 -9.00 2.25 19.63
C ARG A 449 -10.16 3.17 20.01
N GLN A 450 -11.35 2.99 19.44
CA GLN A 450 -12.52 3.80 19.81
C GLN A 450 -12.88 3.64 21.29
N ILE A 451 -12.87 2.41 21.80
CA ILE A 451 -13.15 2.09 23.21
C ILE A 451 -12.08 2.73 24.10
N VAL A 452 -10.81 2.45 23.84
CA VAL A 452 -9.69 2.99 24.63
C VAL A 452 -9.66 4.52 24.59
N THR A 453 -9.92 5.13 23.44
CA THR A 453 -9.93 6.60 23.32
C THR A 453 -11.06 7.19 24.16
N ALA A 454 -12.26 6.60 24.13
CA ALA A 454 -13.38 7.08 24.93
C ALA A 454 -13.11 6.96 26.44
N GLU A 455 -12.61 5.81 26.91
CA GLU A 455 -12.27 5.63 28.33
C GLU A 455 -11.10 6.51 28.76
N ARG A 456 -10.11 6.68 27.87
CA ARG A 456 -8.97 7.56 28.11
C ARG A 456 -9.40 9.02 28.23
N ASP A 457 -10.25 9.49 27.33
CA ASP A 457 -10.73 10.88 27.35
C ASP A 457 -11.58 11.16 28.60
N ARG A 458 -12.35 10.17 29.09
CA ARG A 458 -13.05 10.24 30.39
C ARG A 458 -12.09 10.32 31.57
N ALA A 459 -11.03 9.51 31.57
CA ALA A 459 -10.04 9.50 32.65
C ALA A 459 -9.16 10.77 32.64
N GLU A 460 -8.85 11.32 31.47
CA GLU A 460 -8.07 12.55 31.34
C GLU A 460 -8.90 13.79 31.73
N GLY A 461 -10.16 13.87 31.29
CA GLY A 461 -11.02 15.05 31.47
C GLY A 461 -10.48 16.31 30.79
N PRO A 462 -11.24 17.43 30.80
CA PRO A 462 -10.83 18.66 30.14
C PRO A 462 -9.62 19.32 30.84
N LEU A 463 -8.61 19.74 30.05
CA LEU A 463 -7.40 20.34 30.60
C LEU A 463 -7.70 21.63 31.38
N ARG A 464 -8.54 22.50 30.82
CA ARG A 464 -8.85 23.80 31.42
C ARG A 464 -9.56 23.68 32.76
N GLU A 465 -10.51 22.74 32.86
CA GLU A 465 -11.21 22.45 34.11
C GLU A 465 -10.24 21.90 35.16
N PHE A 466 -9.37 20.96 34.77
CA PHE A 466 -8.37 20.43 35.68
C PHE A 466 -7.38 21.51 36.16
N VAL A 467 -6.94 22.41 35.27
CA VAL A 467 -6.10 23.55 35.66
C VAL A 467 -6.84 24.43 36.68
N ALA A 468 -8.12 24.76 36.46
CA ALA A 468 -8.92 25.51 37.43
C ALA A 468 -9.07 24.78 38.78
N GLU A 469 -9.22 23.45 38.78
CA GLU A 469 -9.24 22.65 40.01
C GLU A 469 -7.91 22.71 40.78
N LEU A 470 -6.77 22.72 40.08
CA LEU A 470 -5.45 22.88 40.70
C LEU A 470 -5.33 24.22 41.42
N HIS A 471 -5.87 25.30 40.83
CA HIS A 471 -5.89 26.63 41.44
C HIS A 471 -6.70 26.62 42.74
N ALA A 472 -7.85 25.95 42.74
CA ALA A 472 -8.70 25.84 43.92
C ALA A 472 -8.06 24.99 45.03
N ARG A 473 -7.38 23.89 44.68
CA ARG A 473 -6.77 22.95 45.64
C ARG A 473 -5.43 23.41 46.22
N ARG A 474 -4.67 24.25 45.51
CA ARG A 474 -3.32 24.73 45.87
C ARG A 474 -2.38 23.61 46.36
N PRO A 475 -2.00 22.65 45.49
CA PRO A 475 -1.05 21.61 45.85
C PRO A 475 0.33 22.18 46.22
N VAL A 476 1.12 21.41 46.98
CA VAL A 476 2.48 21.81 47.39
C VAL A 476 3.35 22.03 46.16
N ARG A 477 4.02 23.19 46.08
CA ARG A 477 4.96 23.50 44.99
C ARG A 477 6.37 23.06 45.37
N VAL A 478 7.04 22.34 44.48
CA VAL A 478 8.46 21.96 44.61
C VAL A 478 9.32 22.63 43.54
N PRO A 479 10.59 22.95 43.85
CA PRO A 479 11.50 23.58 42.88
C PRO A 479 11.69 22.74 41.61
N GLY A 480 11.95 23.43 40.49
CA GLY A 480 12.32 22.82 39.22
C GLY A 480 11.20 22.78 38.17
N THR A 481 11.52 22.16 37.03
CA THR A 481 10.66 22.08 35.85
C THR A 481 10.19 20.66 35.59
N ALA A 482 8.88 20.47 35.43
CA ALA A 482 8.30 19.19 35.02
C ALA A 482 7.64 19.30 33.64
N VAL A 483 7.99 18.38 32.75
CA VAL A 483 7.46 18.32 31.39
C VAL A 483 6.51 17.14 31.25
N PHE A 484 5.24 17.41 31.02
CA PHE A 484 4.19 16.39 30.83
C PHE A 484 3.83 16.29 29.35
N LEU A 485 4.11 15.16 28.72
CA LEU A 485 3.73 14.96 27.32
C LEU A 485 2.25 14.60 27.19
N ASN A 486 1.58 15.22 26.22
CA ASN A 486 0.18 14.97 25.92
C ASN A 486 -0.14 15.01 24.42
N ARG A 487 -1.34 14.53 24.06
CA ARG A 487 -1.84 14.48 22.68
C ARG A 487 -2.25 15.85 22.13
N GLY A 488 -2.50 16.83 23.00
CA GLY A 488 -2.92 18.19 22.64
C GLY A 488 -3.39 18.97 23.86
N LYS A 489 -4.09 20.08 23.62
CA LYS A 489 -4.54 21.02 24.66
C LYS A 489 -5.95 20.81 25.22
N GLN A 490 -6.67 19.80 24.73
CA GLN A 490 -8.07 19.58 25.10
C GLN A 490 -8.22 18.79 26.41
N THR A 491 -7.35 17.79 26.62
CA THR A 491 -7.42 16.88 27.76
C THR A 491 -6.25 17.06 28.72
N ALA A 492 -6.42 16.77 30.01
CA ALA A 492 -5.31 16.83 30.95
C ALA A 492 -4.38 15.61 30.81
N PRO A 493 -3.04 15.75 30.90
CA PRO A 493 -2.15 14.60 30.90
C PRO A 493 -2.45 13.68 32.10
N LEU A 494 -2.68 12.38 31.86
CA LEU A 494 -2.92 11.41 32.95
C LEU A 494 -1.80 11.40 33.98
N ALA A 495 -0.55 11.50 33.53
CA ALA A 495 0.60 11.57 34.42
C ALA A 495 0.57 12.79 35.35
N LEU A 496 0.07 13.94 34.88
CA LEU A 496 -0.07 15.15 35.70
C LEU A 496 -1.18 14.97 36.74
N ARG A 497 -2.35 14.48 36.31
CA ARG A 497 -3.46 14.13 37.21
C ARG A 497 -3.02 13.17 38.31
N ALA A 498 -2.44 12.03 37.91
CA ALA A 498 -1.98 11.01 38.83
C ALA A 498 -0.92 11.56 39.81
N ASN A 499 0.03 12.37 39.33
CA ASN A 499 1.04 12.99 40.18
C ASN A 499 0.41 13.89 41.25
N VAL A 500 -0.52 14.76 40.88
CA VAL A 500 -1.18 15.64 41.85
C VAL A 500 -2.10 14.87 42.79
N GLU A 501 -2.84 13.86 42.30
CA GLU A 501 -3.75 13.07 43.12
C GLU A 501 -3.03 12.21 44.15
N HIS A 502 -1.92 11.56 43.76
CA HIS A 502 -1.22 10.60 44.61
C HIS A 502 -0.08 11.25 45.40
N ASN A 503 0.77 12.05 44.75
CA ASN A 503 1.92 12.67 45.40
C ASN A 503 1.57 14.02 46.04
N ARG A 504 0.44 14.63 45.66
CA ARG A 504 -0.01 15.95 46.15
C ARG A 504 1.01 17.09 45.94
N VAL A 505 1.86 16.93 44.94
CA VAL A 505 2.95 17.85 44.60
C VAL A 505 2.81 18.33 43.15
N LEU A 506 3.20 19.58 42.91
CA LEU A 506 3.30 20.20 41.60
C LEU A 506 4.63 20.94 41.50
N HIS A 507 5.31 20.92 40.36
CA HIS A 507 6.57 21.65 40.21
C HIS A 507 6.31 23.16 40.04
N GLU A 508 7.29 24.00 40.37
CA GLU A 508 7.23 25.45 40.15
C GLU A 508 7.02 25.81 38.67
N LYS A 509 7.61 25.05 37.75
CA LYS A 509 7.35 25.18 36.31
C LYS A 509 6.81 23.87 35.74
N VAL A 510 5.69 23.94 35.05
CA VAL A 510 4.98 22.81 34.45
C VAL A 510 4.75 23.09 32.99
N VAL A 511 5.40 22.30 32.13
CA VAL A 511 5.26 22.40 30.68
C VAL A 511 4.41 21.23 30.21
N ILE A 512 3.23 21.51 29.68
CA ILE A 512 2.39 20.51 29.01
C ILE A 512 2.77 20.52 27.53
N LEU A 513 3.51 19.51 27.09
CA LEU A 513 4.06 19.45 25.76
C LEU A 513 3.18 18.59 24.84
N SER A 514 2.77 19.15 23.71
CA SER A 514 2.19 18.39 22.60
C SER A 514 3.09 18.44 21.38
N ILE A 515 3.11 17.34 20.61
CA ILE A 515 3.96 17.20 19.43
C ILE A 515 3.09 16.96 18.21
N GLN A 516 3.27 17.80 17.20
CA GLN A 516 2.61 17.73 15.92
C GLN A 516 3.65 17.48 14.82
N THR A 517 3.41 16.50 13.96
CA THR A 517 4.23 16.30 12.75
C THR A 517 3.55 16.96 11.56
N LEU A 518 4.27 17.81 10.85
CA LEU A 518 3.82 18.54 9.67
C LEU A 518 4.24 17.82 8.37
N PRO A 519 3.49 17.99 7.26
CA PRO A 519 3.80 17.40 5.95
C PRO A 519 4.91 18.17 5.21
N VAL A 520 5.93 18.65 5.92
CA VAL A 520 7.13 19.30 5.39
C VAL A 520 8.36 18.53 5.89
N PRO A 521 9.45 18.44 5.11
CA PRO A 521 10.60 17.61 5.50
C PRO A 521 11.21 18.07 6.82
N ARG A 522 11.43 19.39 6.97
CA ARG A 522 11.92 20.03 8.19
C ARG A 522 11.13 21.30 8.45
N VAL A 523 10.91 21.63 9.72
CA VAL A 523 10.24 22.87 10.15
C VAL A 523 11.32 23.87 10.59
N PRO A 524 11.31 25.13 10.10
CA PRO A 524 12.20 26.17 10.60
C PRO A 524 11.99 26.42 12.09
N ASP A 525 13.06 26.68 12.84
CA ASP A 525 12.99 26.83 14.30
C ASP A 525 12.05 27.94 14.76
N ALA A 526 11.89 29.01 13.96
CA ALA A 526 10.97 30.12 14.24
C ALA A 526 9.47 29.72 14.19
N GLU A 527 9.10 28.69 13.43
CA GLU A 527 7.72 28.21 13.29
C GLU A 527 7.46 26.92 14.08
N ARG A 528 8.50 26.40 14.75
CA ARG A 528 8.52 25.11 15.44
C ARG A 528 7.68 25.12 16.71
N ILE A 529 7.54 26.26 17.38
CA ILE A 529 6.97 26.33 18.73
C ILE A 529 5.78 27.29 18.74
N GLU A 530 4.70 26.83 19.36
CA GLU A 530 3.52 27.64 19.68
C GLU A 530 3.23 27.48 21.18
N ILE A 531 3.20 28.60 21.89
CA ILE A 531 3.01 28.64 23.35
C ILE A 531 1.59 29.17 23.64
N ASP A 532 0.88 28.48 24.53
CA ASP A 532 -0.45 28.82 25.01
C ASP A 532 -0.43 28.78 26.54
N ASP A 533 -0.55 29.93 27.19
CA ASP A 533 -0.54 30.06 28.67
C ASP A 533 -1.86 29.58 29.31
N LEU A 534 -2.76 28.96 28.54
CA LEU A 534 -4.02 28.40 28.99
C LEU A 534 -4.94 29.40 29.71
N GLY A 535 -4.68 30.71 29.57
CA GLY A 535 -5.41 31.79 30.23
C GLY A 535 -4.99 32.07 31.68
N ALA A 536 -3.92 31.45 32.18
CA ALA A 536 -3.44 31.59 33.56
C ALA A 536 -2.00 32.16 33.60
N VAL A 537 -1.86 33.43 33.22
CA VAL A 537 -0.58 34.14 33.26
C VAL A 537 -0.13 34.29 34.72
N GLY A 538 1.00 33.65 35.08
CA GLY A 538 1.65 33.82 36.40
C GLY A 538 1.75 32.57 37.28
N GLU A 539 1.17 31.43 36.90
CA GLU A 539 1.12 30.22 37.76
C GLU A 539 2.12 29.12 37.40
N GLY A 540 2.97 29.37 36.40
CA GLY A 540 4.00 28.44 35.97
C GLY A 540 3.48 27.19 35.27
N ILE A 541 2.23 27.17 34.78
CA ILE A 541 1.70 26.09 33.94
C ILE A 541 1.51 26.63 32.52
N THR A 542 2.18 26.03 31.55
CA THR A 542 2.13 26.47 30.15
C THR A 542 1.93 25.28 29.23
N HIS A 543 1.11 25.43 28.19
CA HIS A 543 1.01 24.46 27.12
C HIS A 543 1.91 24.86 25.95
N VAL A 544 2.74 23.93 25.51
CA VAL A 544 3.67 24.13 24.40
C VAL A 544 3.35 23.12 23.31
N ASN A 545 3.00 23.60 22.13
CA ASN A 545 2.84 22.78 20.93
C ASN A 545 4.11 22.87 20.08
N VAL A 546 4.74 21.72 19.82
CA VAL A 546 5.96 21.62 19.04
C VAL A 546 5.67 20.94 17.71
N ARG A 547 6.12 21.57 16.63
CA ARG A 547 5.93 21.13 15.25
C ARG A 547 7.24 20.56 14.69
N PHE A 548 7.23 19.31 14.25
CA PHE A 548 8.36 18.70 13.56
C PHE A 548 8.01 18.39 12.11
N GLY A 549 8.98 18.45 11.21
CA GLY A 549 8.88 17.91 9.88
C GLY A 549 8.91 16.38 9.89
N TYR A 550 8.44 15.75 8.82
CA TYR A 550 8.29 14.29 8.76
C TYR A 550 9.62 13.52 8.78
N ILE A 551 10.75 14.15 8.42
CA ILE A 551 12.07 13.49 8.50
C ILE A 551 12.79 13.76 9.81
N GLU A 552 12.33 14.75 10.58
CA GLU A 552 12.97 15.11 11.83
C GLU A 552 12.63 14.07 12.90
N LYS A 553 13.67 13.59 13.59
CA LYS A 553 13.47 12.80 14.81
C LYS A 553 13.09 13.77 15.93
N PRO A 554 11.92 13.60 16.59
CA PRO A 554 11.57 14.46 17.70
C PRO A 554 12.60 14.35 18.83
N ASP A 555 13.15 15.49 19.24
CA ASP A 555 14.05 15.62 20.39
C ASP A 555 13.46 16.70 21.30
N VAL A 556 12.77 16.24 22.34
CA VAL A 556 12.06 17.12 23.26
C VAL A 556 13.03 18.01 24.06
N PRO A 557 14.10 17.49 24.69
CA PRO A 557 15.10 18.33 25.34
C PRO A 557 15.68 19.41 24.43
N ALA A 558 16.06 19.07 23.19
CA ALA A 558 16.63 20.03 22.26
C ALA A 558 15.67 21.18 21.93
N VAL A 559 14.38 20.89 21.75
CA VAL A 559 13.38 21.94 21.47
C VAL A 559 13.08 22.79 22.69
N LEU A 560 13.03 22.21 23.89
CA LEU A 560 12.79 23.00 25.10
C LEU A 560 13.89 24.03 25.36
N ARG A 561 15.13 23.75 24.94
CA ARG A 561 16.25 24.71 25.00
C ARG A 561 16.07 25.93 24.09
N LEU A 562 15.14 25.89 23.12
CA LEU A 562 14.78 27.06 22.31
C LEU A 562 13.80 28.00 23.02
N ILE A 563 13.12 27.51 24.07
CA ILE A 563 12.07 28.24 24.79
C ILE A 563 12.63 28.91 26.04
N THR A 564 13.56 28.24 26.74
CA THR A 564 14.16 28.80 27.95
C THR A 564 15.45 29.58 27.64
N ALA A 565 15.61 30.74 28.27
CA ALA A 565 16.87 31.48 28.27
C ALA A 565 17.93 30.81 29.15
N ASP A 566 17.49 30.03 30.15
CA ASP A 566 18.37 29.30 31.05
C ASP A 566 18.43 27.81 30.70
N ARG A 567 19.56 27.37 30.15
CA ARG A 567 19.76 25.99 29.71
C ARG A 567 19.74 24.98 30.87
N THR A 568 20.08 25.41 32.08
CA THR A 568 20.03 24.52 33.26
C THR A 568 18.61 24.07 33.60
N GLU A 569 17.57 24.84 33.25
CA GLU A 569 16.18 24.45 33.50
C GLU A 569 15.71 23.23 32.70
N VAL A 570 16.25 23.03 31.51
CA VAL A 570 15.96 21.84 30.68
C VAL A 570 16.84 20.68 31.10
N ASP A 571 18.10 20.98 31.42
CA ASP A 571 19.04 19.97 31.86
C ASP A 571 18.69 19.41 33.23
N ASP A 572 17.89 20.06 34.07
CA ASP A 572 17.38 19.51 35.34
C ASP A 572 15.88 19.16 35.32
N ALA A 573 15.24 19.22 34.15
CA ALA A 573 13.82 18.93 34.02
C ALA A 573 13.49 17.44 34.25
N SER A 574 12.37 17.18 34.92
CA SER A 574 11.77 15.85 35.06
C SER A 574 10.70 15.64 33.99
N TYR A 575 10.82 14.55 33.22
CA TYR A 575 9.90 14.23 32.13
C TYR A 575 8.87 13.21 32.60
N PHE A 576 7.59 13.50 32.39
CA PHE A 576 6.49 12.63 32.80
C PHE A 576 5.74 12.11 31.57
N LEU A 577 5.68 10.79 31.44
CA LEU A 577 4.96 10.10 30.38
C LEU A 577 3.73 9.39 30.94
N SER A 578 2.59 9.60 30.29
CA SER A 578 1.38 8.82 30.53
C SER A 578 1.49 7.50 29.77
N LYS A 579 1.58 6.37 30.47
CA LYS A 579 1.52 5.04 29.86
C LYS A 579 0.19 4.37 30.18
N ILE A 580 -0.47 3.87 29.16
CA ILE A 580 -1.71 3.13 29.33
C ILE A 580 -1.39 1.65 29.22
N GLU A 581 -1.64 0.91 30.30
CA GLU A 581 -1.63 -0.54 30.30
C GLU A 581 -3.03 -1.02 29.90
N LEU A 582 -3.12 -1.73 28.78
CA LEU A 582 -4.36 -2.29 28.27
C LEU A 582 -4.59 -3.66 28.89
N VAL A 583 -5.67 -3.78 29.66
CA VAL A 583 -6.07 -5.05 30.29
C VAL A 583 -7.45 -5.47 29.80
N ARG A 584 -7.72 -6.77 29.85
CA ARG A 584 -9.03 -7.30 29.46
C ARG A 584 -10.05 -7.06 30.57
N GLY A 585 -11.03 -6.20 30.32
CA GLY A 585 -12.15 -5.98 31.25
C GLY A 585 -13.28 -7.01 31.10
N PRO A 586 -14.16 -7.13 32.12
CA PRO A 586 -15.36 -7.98 32.07
C PRO A 586 -16.46 -7.42 31.17
N ALA A 587 -16.43 -6.11 30.86
CA ALA A 587 -17.45 -5.45 30.05
C ALA A 587 -17.56 -6.04 28.63
N HIS A 588 -18.80 -6.19 28.11
CA HIS A 588 -19.09 -6.74 26.78
C HIS A 588 -18.87 -5.71 25.65
N THR A 589 -17.67 -5.15 25.56
CA THR A 589 -17.25 -4.15 24.56
C THR A 589 -16.89 -4.78 23.20
N MET A 590 -16.28 -5.98 23.23
CA MET A 590 -15.84 -6.79 22.09
C MET A 590 -15.79 -8.28 22.47
N ALA A 591 -15.81 -9.17 21.47
CA ALA A 591 -15.58 -10.59 21.67
C ALA A 591 -14.21 -10.86 22.33
N ALA A 592 -14.13 -11.89 23.19
CA ALA A 592 -12.94 -12.18 23.98
C ALA A 592 -11.67 -12.37 23.15
N TRP A 593 -11.76 -13.06 22.00
CA TRP A 593 -10.63 -13.27 21.09
C TRP A 593 -10.20 -11.96 20.42
N ARG A 594 -11.13 -11.05 20.10
CA ARG A 594 -10.83 -9.71 19.55
C ARG A 594 -10.13 -8.83 20.57
N LYS A 595 -10.49 -8.92 21.86
CA LYS A 595 -9.75 -8.23 22.93
C LYS A 595 -8.30 -8.71 23.01
N ARG A 596 -8.06 -10.03 22.95
CA ARG A 596 -6.70 -10.60 22.92
C ARG A 596 -5.92 -10.10 21.69
N LEU A 597 -6.54 -10.13 20.51
CA LEU A 597 -5.92 -9.64 19.27
C LEU A 597 -5.60 -8.14 19.33
N PHE A 598 -6.49 -7.33 19.90
CA PHE A 598 -6.27 -5.90 20.09
C PHE A 598 -5.08 -5.63 21.02
N ILE A 599 -5.04 -6.31 22.17
CA ILE A 599 -3.96 -6.19 23.15
C ILE A 599 -2.64 -6.66 22.52
N ALA A 600 -2.62 -7.80 21.82
CA ALA A 600 -1.42 -8.29 21.14
C ALA A 600 -0.91 -7.29 20.09
N THR A 601 -1.80 -6.74 19.26
CA THR A 601 -1.47 -5.72 18.25
C THR A 601 -0.95 -4.43 18.90
N ALA A 602 -1.42 -4.07 20.10
CA ALA A 602 -0.96 -2.87 20.81
C ALA A 602 0.51 -2.97 21.26
N HIS A 603 1.04 -4.19 21.49
CA HIS A 603 2.45 -4.40 21.83
C HIS A 603 3.40 -4.13 20.66
N ILE A 604 2.88 -4.08 19.43
CA ILE A 604 3.66 -3.75 18.21
C ILE A 604 3.95 -2.23 18.14
N THR A 605 3.31 -1.42 18.98
CA THR A 605 3.48 0.05 18.99
C THR A 605 4.87 0.45 19.49
N ALA A 606 5.51 1.42 18.83
CA ALA A 606 6.84 1.91 19.20
C ALA A 606 6.88 2.51 20.62
N ASP A 607 8.01 2.34 21.33
CA ASP A 607 8.26 2.95 22.63
C ASP A 607 8.29 4.48 22.52
N ALA A 608 7.37 5.15 23.24
CA ALA A 608 7.24 6.59 23.23
C ALA A 608 8.47 7.30 23.80
N ALA A 609 9.14 6.73 24.82
CA ALA A 609 10.30 7.37 25.45
C ALA A 609 11.50 7.43 24.50
N GLU A 610 11.78 6.33 23.80
CA GLU A 610 12.83 6.26 22.78
C GLU A 610 12.49 7.12 21.55
N TYR A 611 11.21 7.16 21.16
CA TYR A 611 10.76 7.93 20.00
C TYR A 611 10.94 9.45 20.19
N PHE A 612 10.68 9.98 21.40
CA PHE A 612 10.79 11.41 21.70
C PHE A 612 12.17 11.85 22.22
N GLY A 613 13.16 10.95 22.24
CA GLY A 613 14.53 11.26 22.67
C GLY A 613 14.66 11.58 24.16
N LEU A 614 13.75 11.09 25.01
CA LEU A 614 13.72 11.46 26.42
C LEU A 614 14.85 10.77 27.22
N PRO A 615 15.54 11.49 28.14
CA PRO A 615 16.58 10.92 28.97
C PRO A 615 15.99 9.89 29.95
N ARG A 616 16.36 8.61 29.80
CA ARG A 616 15.77 7.50 30.59
C ARG A 616 15.88 7.68 32.10
N HIS A 617 17.00 8.25 32.58
CA HIS A 617 17.25 8.46 34.02
C HIS A 617 16.42 9.62 34.63
N ARG A 618 15.77 10.44 33.80
CA ARG A 618 14.89 11.56 34.22
C ARG A 618 13.46 11.44 33.71
N THR A 619 13.10 10.28 33.16
CA THR A 619 11.76 10.02 32.65
C THR A 619 10.99 9.16 33.64
N VAL A 620 9.93 9.73 34.21
CA VAL A 620 8.97 9.04 35.07
C VAL A 620 7.79 8.59 34.22
N ILE A 621 7.52 7.29 34.24
CA ILE A 621 6.36 6.72 33.55
C ILE A 621 5.25 6.51 34.57
N MET A 622 4.18 7.29 34.45
CA MET A 622 2.97 7.12 35.24
C MET A 622 2.01 6.22 34.46
N GLY A 623 1.82 5.01 34.97
CA GLY A 623 0.90 4.02 34.40
C GLY A 623 -0.54 4.27 34.84
N SER A 624 -1.49 4.19 33.91
CA SER A 624 -2.90 3.95 34.24
C SER A 624 -3.38 2.69 33.52
N ARG A 625 -4.27 1.94 34.17
CA ARG A 625 -4.91 0.77 33.59
C ARG A 625 -6.20 1.21 32.90
N ILE A 626 -6.32 0.84 31.63
CA ILE A 626 -7.58 1.00 30.89
C ILE A 626 -8.05 -0.38 30.48
N GLU A 627 -9.28 -0.70 30.88
CA GLU A 627 -9.93 -1.92 30.51
C GLU A 627 -10.51 -1.81 29.10
N VAL A 628 -10.24 -2.83 28.28
CA VAL A 628 -10.79 -2.96 26.92
C VAL A 628 -11.91 -3.96 26.89
#